data_AF-A0A141RK75-F1
#
_entry.id   AF-A0A141RK75-F1
#
_cell.length_a   1.000
_cell.length_b   1.000
_cell.length_c   1.000
_cell.angle_alpha   90.00
_cell.angle_beta   90.00
_cell.angle_gamma   90.00
#
_symmetry.space_group_name_H-M   'P 1'
#
loop_
_entity.id
_entity.type
_entity.pdbx_description
1 polymer ?
#
loop_
_entity_poly.entity_id
_entity_poly.type
_entity_poly.pdbx_seq_one_letter_code
_entity_poly.pdbx_strand_id
1 'polypeptide(L)'
;QVRMLEARLGTQLFKRLPRGLELTDEAHVLLPVLSDAFSQIETVLKQFEGGHFHEVLTVAAVGTFAVGWLMPRLQSFYTEHP
;
A
#
# COMPACT_ATOMS: atom_id res chain seq x y z
N GLN A 1 -18.95 9.70 -0.07
CA GLN A 1 -17.86 9.95 -1.04
C GLN A 1 -18.04 9.18 -2.36
N VAL A 2 -18.44 7.90 -2.34
CA VAL A 2 -18.73 7.11 -3.56
C VAL A 2 -19.70 7.81 -4.53
N ARG A 3 -20.82 8.36 -4.04
CA ARG A 3 -21.77 9.11 -4.90
C ARG A 3 -21.15 10.29 -5.65
N MET A 4 -20.13 10.93 -5.09
CA MET A 4 -19.43 12.03 -5.75
C MET A 4 -18.51 11.50 -6.86
N LEU A 5 -17.89 10.33 -6.66
CA LEU A 5 -17.13 9.65 -7.69
C LEU A 5 -18.04 9.22 -8.84
N GLU A 6 -19.18 8.60 -8.53
CA GLU A 6 -20.21 8.22 -9.51
C GLU A 6 -20.68 9.44 -10.32
N ALA A 7 -20.95 10.58 -9.64
CA ALA A 7 -21.34 11.82 -10.31
C ALA A 7 -20.23 12.38 -11.23
N ARG A 8 -18.96 12.25 -10.84
CA ARG A 8 -17.82 12.69 -11.66
C ARG A 8 -17.56 11.78 -12.85
N LEU A 9 -17.76 10.47 -12.70
CA LEU A 9 -17.58 9.49 -13.77
C LEU A 9 -18.81 9.39 -14.69
N GLY A 10 -19.96 9.90 -14.26
CA GLY A 10 -21.23 9.77 -14.99
C GLY A 10 -21.78 8.34 -15.01
N THR A 11 -21.27 7.45 -14.16
CA THR A 11 -21.69 6.04 -14.08
C THR A 11 -21.98 5.64 -12.63
N GLN A 12 -22.94 4.72 -12.46
CA GLN A 12 -23.20 4.10 -11.16
C GLN A 12 -22.21 2.96 -10.94
N LEU A 13 -21.59 2.93 -9.77
CA LEU A 13 -20.68 1.86 -9.36
C LEU A 13 -21.37 0.84 -8.46
N PHE A 14 -22.52 1.20 -7.87
CA PHE A 14 -23.29 0.31 -7.03
C PHE A 14 -24.78 0.36 -7.39
N LYS A 15 -25.40 -0.82 -7.50
CA LYS A 15 -26.85 -0.98 -7.59
C LYS A 15 -27.43 -1.38 -6.23
N ARG A 16 -28.57 -0.80 -5.89
CA ARG A 16 -29.29 -1.12 -4.64
C ARG A 16 -30.16 -2.35 -4.85
N LEU A 17 -30.05 -3.32 -3.94
CA LEU A 17 -30.93 -4.49 -3.87
C LEU A 17 -31.77 -4.46 -2.59
N PRO A 18 -32.90 -5.19 -2.54
CA PRO A 18 -33.74 -5.29 -1.35
C PRO A 18 -33.01 -5.73 -0.07
N ARG A 19 -31.85 -6.40 -0.21
CA ARG A 19 -31.01 -6.86 0.90
C ARG A 19 -29.52 -6.54 0.73
N GLY A 20 -29.17 -5.43 0.10
CA GLY A 20 -27.78 -5.00 0.06
C GLY A 20 -27.39 -4.08 -1.09
N LEU A 21 -26.10 -4.05 -1.34
CA LEU A 21 -25.45 -3.35 -2.45
C LEU A 21 -24.68 -4.38 -3.26
N GLU A 22 -24.72 -4.23 -4.57
CA GLU A 22 -23.92 -5.03 -5.50
C GLU A 22 -23.17 -4.08 -6.42
N LEU A 23 -21.98 -4.50 -6.83
CA LEU A 23 -21.17 -3.77 -7.80
C LEU A 23 -21.85 -3.83 -9.17
N THR A 24 -21.65 -2.78 -9.96
CA THR A 24 -21.94 -2.80 -11.39
C THR A 24 -20.75 -3.39 -12.16
N ASP A 25 -20.94 -3.67 -13.45
CA ASP A 25 -19.85 -4.15 -14.30
C ASP A 25 -18.73 -3.11 -14.40
N GLU A 26 -19.08 -1.82 -14.46
CA GLU A 26 -18.13 -0.71 -14.44
C GLU A 26 -17.33 -0.69 -13.14
N ALA A 27 -17.97 -0.97 -12.01
CA ALA A 27 -17.28 -1.04 -10.73
C ALA A 27 -16.36 -2.26 -10.62
N HIS A 28 -16.73 -3.40 -11.20
CA HIS A 28 -15.84 -4.56 -11.27
C HIS A 28 -14.58 -4.29 -12.08
N VAL A 29 -14.67 -3.52 -13.17
CA VAL A 29 -13.51 -3.10 -13.95
C VAL A 29 -12.64 -2.10 -13.18
N LEU A 30 -13.26 -1.14 -12.50
CA LEU A 30 -12.56 -0.04 -11.85
C LEU A 30 -11.90 -0.43 -10.52
N LEU A 31 -12.52 -1.35 -9.77
CA LEU A 31 -12.10 -1.76 -8.44
C LEU A 31 -10.62 -2.20 -8.35
N PRO A 32 -10.12 -3.15 -9.16
CA PRO A 32 -8.72 -3.58 -9.05
C PRO A 32 -7.73 -2.43 -9.28
N VAL A 33 -8.00 -1.56 -10.25
CA VAL A 33 -7.14 -0.41 -10.56
C VAL A 33 -7.11 0.59 -9.40
N LEU A 34 -8.27 0.88 -8.80
CA LEU A 34 -8.34 1.76 -7.64
C LEU A 34 -7.65 1.15 -6.42
N SER A 35 -7.85 -0.13 -6.16
CA SER A 35 -7.20 -0.86 -5.08
C SER A 35 -5.67 -0.78 -5.19
N ASP A 36 -5.13 -1.02 -6.39
CA ASP A 36 -3.70 -0.97 -6.63
C ASP A 36 -3.15 0.46 -6.46
N ALA A 37 -3.83 1.46 -7.03
CA ALA A 37 -3.41 2.86 -6.90
C ALA A 37 -3.43 3.34 -5.45
N PHE A 38 -4.47 3.00 -4.68
CA PHE A 38 -4.53 3.35 -3.26
C PHE A 38 -3.45 2.63 -2.45
N SER A 39 -3.15 1.36 -2.76
CA SER A 39 -2.06 0.63 -2.11
C SER A 39 -0.69 1.25 -2.40
N GLN A 40 -0.46 1.73 -3.62
CA GLN A 40 0.77 2.45 -3.97
C GLN A 40 0.88 3.78 -3.22
N ILE A 41 -0.21 4.55 -3.16
CA ILE A 41 -0.27 5.80 -2.39
C ILE A 41 0.03 5.51 -0.91
N GLU A 42 -0.60 4.49 -0.33
CA GLU A 42 -0.37 4.09 1.06
C GLU A 42 1.09 3.69 1.30
N THR A 43 1.70 2.93 0.37
CA THR A 43 3.10 2.52 0.45
C THR A 43 4.03 3.73 0.48
N VAL A 44 3.78 4.73 -0.36
CA VAL A 44 4.57 5.96 -0.40
C VAL A 44 4.34 6.78 0.86
N LEU A 45 3.09 6.96 1.29
CA LEU A 45 2.76 7.72 2.50
C LEU A 45 3.37 7.10 3.76
N LYS A 46 3.42 5.77 3.85
CA LYS A 46 4.12 5.05 4.93
C LYS A 46 5.60 5.39 5.03
N GLN A 47 6.26 5.73 3.92
CA GLN A 47 7.66 6.18 3.94
C GLN A 47 7.81 7.56 4.60
N PHE A 48 6.73 8.34 4.69
CA PHE A 48 6.71 9.66 5.35
C PHE A 48 6.17 9.60 6.80
N GLU A 49 5.66 8.47 7.27
CA GLU A 49 5.24 8.31 8.66
C GLU A 49 6.46 8.42 9.60
N GLY A 50 6.39 9.29 10.60
CA GLY A 50 7.49 9.57 11.53
C GLY A 50 8.36 10.79 11.17
N GLY A 51 8.05 11.52 10.09
CA GLY A 51 8.70 12.80 9.75
C GLY A 51 10.06 12.69 9.07
N HIS A 52 10.53 11.46 8.82
CA HIS A 52 11.76 11.16 8.08
C HIS A 52 11.44 10.13 6.99
N PHE A 53 11.93 10.36 5.77
CA PHE A 53 11.82 9.41 4.66
C PHE A 53 12.62 8.15 5.01
N HIS A 54 11.94 7.09 5.46
CA HIS A 54 12.59 5.81 5.74
C HIS A 54 12.63 4.98 4.46
N GLU A 55 13.80 4.97 3.81
CA GLU A 55 14.04 4.10 2.66
C GLU A 55 14.17 2.64 3.15
N VAL A 56 13.22 1.79 2.75
CA VAL A 56 13.25 0.37 3.11
C VAL A 56 14.35 -0.33 2.29
N LEU A 57 15.48 -0.62 2.93
CA LEU A 57 16.58 -1.37 2.32
C LEU A 57 16.33 -2.88 2.43
N THR A 58 16.10 -3.54 1.30
CA THR A 58 16.03 -5.01 1.25
C THR A 58 17.40 -5.59 0.94
N VAL A 59 17.97 -6.36 1.87
CA VAL A 59 19.28 -7.00 1.71
C VAL A 59 19.12 -8.51 1.59
N ALA A 60 19.53 -9.07 0.45
CA ALA A 60 19.62 -10.51 0.25
C ALA A 60 21.04 -11.00 0.56
N ALA A 61 21.16 -12.03 1.40
CA ALA A 61 22.45 -12.60 1.80
C ALA A 61 22.37 -14.11 2.04
N VAL A 62 23.50 -14.80 1.92
CA VAL A 62 23.63 -16.21 2.31
C VAL A 62 23.42 -16.34 3.82
N GLY A 63 22.65 -17.34 4.26
CA GLY A 63 22.24 -17.47 5.67
C GLY A 63 23.40 -17.48 6.68
N THR A 64 24.53 -18.10 6.34
CA THR A 64 25.73 -18.10 7.19
C THR A 64 26.35 -16.71 7.34
N PHE A 65 26.34 -15.90 6.29
CA PHE A 65 26.79 -14.50 6.34
C PHE A 65 25.80 -13.63 7.12
N ALA A 66 24.50 -13.83 6.90
CA ALA A 66 23.45 -13.07 7.58
C ALA A 66 23.56 -13.23 9.11
N VAL A 67 23.68 -14.45 9.61
CA VAL A 67 23.76 -14.73 11.06
C VAL A 67 25.15 -14.42 11.62
N GLY A 68 26.22 -14.82 10.91
CA GLY A 68 27.58 -14.75 11.44
C GLY A 68 28.24 -13.37 11.37
N TRP A 69 27.78 -12.50 10.48
CA TRP A 69 28.42 -11.19 10.26
C TRP A 69 27.44 -10.02 10.24
N LEU A 70 26.31 -10.15 9.55
CA LEU A 70 25.38 -9.03 9.30
C LEU A 70 24.53 -8.69 10.52
N MET A 71 23.84 -9.67 11.13
CA MET A 71 22.91 -9.45 12.25
C MET A 71 23.55 -8.74 13.46
N PRO A 72 24.76 -9.12 13.93
CA PRO A 72 25.41 -8.42 15.04
C PRO A 72 25.73 -6.94 14.77
N ARG A 73 25.82 -6.53 13.49
CA ARG A 73 26.17 -5.16 13.05
C ARG A 73 24.96 -4.31 12.69
N LEU A 74 23.79 -4.91 12.53
CA LEU A 74 22.56 -4.17 12.23
C LEU A 74 22.19 -3.20 13.37
N GLN A 75 22.44 -3.58 14.63
CA GLN A 75 22.12 -2.72 15.77
C GLN A 75 22.91 -1.40 15.77
N SER A 76 24.21 -1.44 15.45
CA SER A 76 25.02 -0.22 15.34
C SER A 76 24.61 0.61 14.12
N PHE A 77 24.32 -0.07 13.00
CA PHE A 77 23.83 0.59 11.78
C PHE A 77 22.54 1.39 12.02
N TYR A 78 21.53 0.83 12.69
CA TYR A 78 20.30 1.56 13.04
C TYR A 78 20.54 2.76 13.98
N THR A 79 21.58 2.70 14.81
CA THR A 79 21.90 3.79 15.73
C THR A 79 22.59 4.95 15.01
N GLU A 80 23.43 4.64 14.02
CA GLU A 80 24.14 5.61 13.18
C GLU A 80 23.26 6.19 12.06
N HIS A 81 22.20 5.46 11.66
CA HIS A 81 21.26 5.81 10.61
C HIS A 81 19.80 5.62 11.08
N PRO A 82 19.27 6.53 11.92
CA PRO A 82 17.91 6.45 12.45
C PRO A 82 16.84 6.82 11.42
#